data_AF-A0A3S4IEZ0-F1
#
_entry.id   AF-A0A3S4IEZ0-F1
#
_cell.length_a   1.000
_cell.length_b   1.000
_cell.length_c   1.000
_cell.angle_alpha   90.00
_cell.angle_beta   90.00
_cell.angle_gamma   90.00
#
_symmetry.space_group_name_H-M   'P 1'
#
loop_
_entity.id
_entity.type
_entity.pdbx_description
1 polymer ?
#
loop_
_entity_poly.entity_id
_entity_poly.type
_entity_poly.pdbx_seq_one_letter_code
_entity_poly.pdbx_strand_id
1 'polypeptide(L)'
;MTKLNANGMPATAMWLQCVLVSLFILLVSFGGDTASAFYNKLTLMANVSMTLPYLFLALAFPFFKARQDLERPFVLFKTKASTLVATVVVVLVVTFANVFTIIQPVIEAGDWNSALWMTGGPIFFSLLAMAIYQNYSRRMSADPEWAAE
;
A
#
# COMPACT_ATOMS: atom_id res chain seq x y z
N MET A 1 -18.29 -13.27 -3.49
CA MET A 1 -18.18 -11.86 -3.93
C MET A 1 -17.07 -11.66 -4.98
N THR A 2 -16.67 -12.71 -5.70
CA THR A 2 -15.64 -12.70 -6.75
C THR A 2 -16.23 -13.25 -8.05
N LYS A 3 -17.39 -12.75 -8.48
CA LYS A 3 -17.86 -13.03 -9.84
C LYS A 3 -17.13 -12.09 -10.78
N LEU A 4 -16.20 -12.65 -11.54
CA LEU A 4 -15.57 -11.98 -12.67
C LEU A 4 -16.65 -11.74 -13.74
N ASN A 5 -16.65 -10.56 -14.35
CA ASN A 5 -17.51 -10.27 -15.49
C ASN A 5 -17.05 -11.10 -16.71
N ALA A 6 -17.84 -11.12 -17.79
CA ALA A 6 -17.51 -11.80 -19.05
C ALA A 6 -16.12 -11.46 -19.62
N ASN A 7 -15.54 -10.32 -19.22
CA ASN A 7 -14.20 -9.87 -19.61
C ASN A 7 -13.11 -10.16 -18.56
N GLY A 8 -13.36 -11.06 -17.60
CA GLY A 8 -12.38 -11.44 -16.57
C GLY A 8 -12.06 -10.35 -15.55
N MET A 9 -12.84 -9.27 -15.48
CA MET A 9 -12.64 -8.18 -14.52
C MET A 9 -13.58 -8.28 -13.31
N PRO A 10 -13.11 -8.00 -12.08
CA PRO A 10 -13.95 -7.95 -10.88
C PRO A 10 -14.82 -6.68 -10.87
N ALA A 11 -15.81 -6.63 -11.76
CA ALA A 11 -16.63 -5.44 -12.01
C ALA A 11 -17.35 -4.93 -10.75
N THR A 12 -17.78 -5.84 -9.86
CA THR A 12 -18.44 -5.46 -8.60
C THR A 12 -17.51 -4.68 -7.67
N ALA A 13 -16.23 -5.05 -7.60
CA ALA A 13 -15.24 -4.35 -6.77
C ALA A 13 -14.91 -2.96 -7.35
N MET A 14 -14.79 -2.86 -8.67
CA MET A 14 -14.55 -1.60 -9.38
C MET A 14 -15.71 -0.59 -9.18
N TRP A 15 -16.97 -1.06 -9.29
CA TRP A 15 -18.13 -0.22 -9.03
C TRP A 15 -18.22 0.23 -7.57
N LEU A 16 -17.95 -0.66 -6.63
CA LEU A 16 -17.92 -0.31 -5.20
C LEU A 16 -16.86 0.75 -4.91
N GLN A 17 -15.64 0.60 -5.46
CA GLN A 17 -14.57 1.60 -5.33
C GLN A 17 -14.98 2.94 -5.93
N CYS A 18 -15.59 2.94 -7.12
CA CYS A 18 -16.05 4.15 -7.79
C CYS A 18 -17.10 4.91 -6.95
N VAL A 19 -18.11 4.20 -6.44
CA VAL A 19 -19.14 4.79 -5.57
C VAL A 19 -18.53 5.35 -4.29
N LEU A 20 -17.63 4.59 -3.65
CA LEU A 20 -16.98 4.99 -2.41
C LEU A 20 -16.13 6.26 -2.62
N VAL A 21 -15.30 6.31 -3.67
CA VAL A 21 -14.50 7.51 -4.01
C VAL A 21 -15.39 8.71 -4.31
N SER A 22 -16.47 8.52 -5.07
CA SER A 22 -17.41 9.60 -5.40
C SER A 22 -18.06 10.20 -4.15
N LEU A 23 -18.46 9.36 -3.18
CA LEU A 23 -19.03 9.82 -1.91
C LEU A 23 -18.01 10.61 -1.09
N PHE A 24 -16.76 10.15 -1.01
CA PHE A 24 -15.69 10.87 -0.30
C PHE A 24 -15.44 12.25 -0.91
N ILE A 25 -15.37 12.33 -2.25
CA ILE A 25 -15.18 13.60 -2.95
C ILE A 25 -16.34 14.55 -2.65
N LEU A 26 -17.60 14.10 -2.76
CA LEU A 26 -18.76 14.95 -2.48
C LEU A 26 -18.77 15.46 -1.04
N LEU A 27 -18.55 14.57 -0.06
CA LEU A 27 -18.48 14.96 1.36
C LEU A 27 -17.42 16.02 1.64
N VAL A 28 -16.25 15.88 1.02
CA VAL A 28 -15.16 16.84 1.15
C VAL A 28 -15.49 18.15 0.40
N SER A 29 -16.04 18.08 -0.80
CA SER A 29 -16.35 19.25 -1.61
C SER A 29 -17.40 20.18 -0.97
N PHE A 30 -18.27 19.67 -0.11
CA PHE A 30 -19.27 20.48 0.60
C PHE A 30 -18.84 20.94 2.01
N GLY A 31 -17.67 20.53 2.52
CA GLY A 31 -17.32 20.70 3.94
C GLY A 31 -16.45 21.91 4.33
N GLY A 32 -16.29 22.92 3.46
CA GLY A 32 -15.57 24.18 3.77
C GLY A 32 -14.06 24.04 4.04
N ASP A 33 -13.44 25.03 4.70
CA ASP A 33 -11.98 25.04 4.99
C ASP A 33 -11.50 23.81 5.79
N THR A 34 -12.36 23.28 6.65
CA THR A 34 -12.13 22.03 7.40
C THR A 34 -12.03 20.81 6.49
N ALA A 35 -12.76 20.78 5.38
CA ALA A 35 -12.71 19.68 4.44
C ALA A 35 -11.48 19.74 3.52
N SER A 36 -11.04 20.94 3.13
CA SER A 36 -9.77 21.12 2.40
C SER A 36 -8.58 20.64 3.23
N ALA A 37 -8.57 20.92 4.54
CA ALA A 37 -7.56 20.40 5.45
C ALA A 37 -7.63 18.86 5.55
N PHE A 38 -8.83 18.29 5.72
CA PHE A 38 -9.01 16.84 5.75
C PHE A 38 -8.60 16.15 4.44
N TYR A 39 -8.90 16.75 3.29
CA TYR A 39 -8.47 16.27 1.98
C TYR A 39 -6.95 16.24 1.83
N ASN A 40 -6.27 17.28 2.30
CA ASN A 40 -4.81 17.31 2.32
C ASN A 40 -4.25 16.18 3.20
N LYS A 41 -4.86 15.90 4.36
CA LYS A 41 -4.48 14.75 5.19
C LYS A 41 -4.71 13.42 4.47
N LEU A 42 -5.88 13.22 3.85
CA LEU A 42 -6.17 12.02 3.07
C LEU A 42 -5.20 11.83 1.91
N THR A 43 -4.85 12.91 1.20
CA THR A 43 -3.88 12.89 0.10
C THR A 43 -2.49 12.50 0.60
N LEU A 44 -2.05 13.07 1.72
CA LEU A 44 -0.78 12.71 2.35
C LEU A 44 -0.77 11.23 2.80
N MET A 45 -1.89 10.73 3.34
CA MET A 45 -2.05 9.32 3.70
C MET A 45 -1.97 8.40 2.47
N ALA A 46 -2.57 8.80 1.36
CA ALA A 46 -2.48 8.07 0.09
C ALA A 46 -1.04 8.02 -0.44
N ASN A 47 -0.29 9.12 -0.33
CA ASN A 47 1.12 9.17 -0.73
C ASN A 47 2.00 8.20 0.08
N VAL A 48 1.80 8.14 1.40
CA VAL A 48 2.47 7.15 2.27
C VAL A 48 2.07 5.74 1.88
N SER A 49 0.77 5.50 1.66
CA SER A 49 0.24 4.19 1.29
C SER A 49 0.76 3.69 -0.07
N MET A 50 1.00 4.58 -1.03
CA MET A 50 1.55 4.20 -2.34
C MET A 50 3.03 3.79 -2.26
N THR A 51 3.77 4.34 -1.30
CA THR A 51 5.21 4.04 -1.18
C THR A 51 5.51 2.78 -0.36
N LEU A 52 4.59 2.36 0.51
CA LEU A 52 4.70 1.13 1.30
C LEU A 52 4.90 -0.14 0.44
N PRO A 53 4.10 -0.39 -0.62
CA PRO A 53 4.32 -1.53 -1.54
C PRO A 53 5.71 -1.53 -2.17
N TYR A 54 6.25 -0.35 -2.53
CA TYR A 54 7.58 -0.24 -3.11
C TYR A 54 8.67 -0.55 -2.08
N LEU A 55 8.47 -0.18 -0.81
CA LEU A 55 9.38 -0.53 0.28
C LEU A 55 9.45 -2.06 0.45
N PHE A 56 8.29 -2.75 0.47
CA PHE A 56 8.25 -4.21 0.56
C PHE A 56 8.89 -4.88 -0.65
N LEU A 57 8.66 -4.36 -1.85
CA LEU A 57 9.27 -4.88 -3.09
C LEU A 57 10.79 -4.71 -3.06
N ALA A 58 11.27 -3.52 -2.69
CA ALA A 58 12.71 -3.24 -2.58
C ALA A 58 13.38 -4.17 -1.55
N LEU A 59 12.76 -4.38 -0.38
CA LEU A 59 13.25 -5.29 0.65
C LEU A 59 13.23 -6.75 0.20
N ALA A 60 12.23 -7.16 -0.58
CA ALA A 60 12.13 -8.52 -1.12
C ALA A 60 13.12 -8.78 -2.28
N PHE A 61 13.57 -7.74 -2.98
CA PHE A 61 14.47 -7.85 -4.13
C PHE A 61 15.80 -8.60 -3.86
N PRO A 62 16.55 -8.36 -2.77
CA PRO A 62 17.75 -9.14 -2.47
C PRO A 62 17.44 -10.62 -2.17
N PHE A 63 16.32 -10.92 -1.49
CA PHE A 63 15.89 -12.30 -1.24
C PHE A 63 15.49 -13.01 -2.54
N PHE A 64 14.77 -12.30 -3.43
CA PHE A 64 14.44 -12.77 -4.77
C PHE A 64 15.70 -13.01 -5.61
N LYS A 65 16.74 -12.15 -5.47
CA LYS A 65 18.03 -12.33 -6.15
C LYS A 65 18.84 -13.53 -5.61
N ALA A 66 18.67 -13.89 -4.35
CA ALA A 66 19.35 -15.04 -3.74
C ALA A 66 18.78 -16.39 -4.20
N ARG A 67 17.50 -16.44 -4.57
CA ARG A 67 16.76 -17.62 -5.10
C ARG A 67 17.23 -18.01 -6.51
N GLN A 68 17.96 -19.12 -6.66
CA GLN A 68 18.49 -19.58 -7.97
C GLN A 68 17.53 -20.50 -8.74
N ASP A 69 16.36 -20.76 -8.16
CA ASP A 69 15.27 -21.63 -8.60
C ASP A 69 14.33 -20.98 -9.65
N LEU A 70 14.61 -19.74 -10.08
CA LEU A 70 13.72 -18.95 -10.94
C LEU A 70 14.42 -18.51 -12.22
N GLU A 71 13.78 -18.74 -13.37
CA GLU A 71 14.24 -18.30 -14.68
C GLU A 71 14.09 -16.77 -14.79
N ARG A 72 15.21 -16.06 -14.96
CA ARG A 72 15.26 -14.59 -14.96
C ARG A 72 15.53 -14.08 -16.37
N PRO A 73 14.50 -13.73 -17.16
CA PRO A 73 14.68 -13.25 -18.53
C PRO A 73 15.43 -11.90 -18.60
N PHE A 74 15.53 -11.16 -17.49
CA PHE A 74 16.29 -9.92 -17.42
C PHE A 74 17.07 -9.80 -16.10
N VAL A 75 18.37 -9.50 -16.19
CA VAL A 75 19.27 -9.34 -15.04
C VAL A 75 19.98 -7.99 -15.13
N LEU A 76 19.45 -6.99 -14.41
CA LEU A 76 20.04 -5.64 -14.37
C LEU A 76 21.30 -5.59 -13.49
N PHE A 77 21.27 -6.21 -12.31
CA PHE A 77 22.41 -6.23 -11.37
C PHE A 77 23.13 -7.58 -11.41
N LYS A 78 24.39 -7.59 -11.86
CA LYS A 78 25.22 -8.81 -11.96
C LYS A 78 25.86 -9.21 -10.63
N THR A 79 26.17 -8.24 -9.75
CA THR A 79 26.84 -8.50 -8.46
C THR A 79 25.89 -8.37 -7.26
N LYS A 80 26.07 -9.25 -6.28
CA LYS A 80 25.32 -9.21 -5.00
C LYS A 80 25.51 -7.89 -4.27
N ALA A 81 26.74 -7.36 -4.27
CA ALA A 81 27.06 -6.07 -3.65
C ALA A 81 26.29 -4.89 -4.28
N SER A 82 26.23 -4.81 -5.61
CA SER A 82 25.49 -3.73 -6.30
C SER A 82 23.97 -3.81 -6.04
N THR A 83 23.42 -5.03 -5.99
CA THR A 83 22.02 -5.26 -5.62
C THR A 83 21.73 -4.79 -4.19
N LEU A 84 22.64 -5.10 -3.26
CA LEU A 84 22.50 -4.77 -1.85
C LEU A 84 22.61 -3.24 -1.63
N VAL A 85 23.59 -2.58 -2.27
CA VAL A 85 23.74 -1.12 -2.23
C VAL A 85 22.50 -0.42 -2.80
N ALA A 86 22.03 -0.83 -3.99
CA ALA A 86 20.83 -0.25 -4.58
C ALA A 86 19.59 -0.43 -3.69
N THR A 87 19.44 -1.62 -3.10
CA THR A 87 18.35 -1.89 -2.16
C THR A 87 18.44 -0.99 -0.93
N VAL A 88 19.61 -0.89 -0.31
CA VAL A 88 19.82 -0.05 0.89
C VAL A 88 19.53 1.41 0.58
N VAL A 89 19.99 1.93 -0.57
CA VAL A 89 19.71 3.31 -0.98
C VAL A 89 18.22 3.54 -1.16
N VAL A 90 17.52 2.67 -1.90
CA VAL A 90 16.08 2.80 -2.13
C VAL A 90 15.30 2.71 -0.81
N VAL A 91 15.62 1.73 0.03
CA VAL A 91 14.96 1.55 1.33
C VAL A 91 15.19 2.77 2.22
N LEU A 92 16.42 3.29 2.30
CA LEU A 92 16.71 4.48 3.10
C LEU A 92 15.96 5.71 2.59
N VAL A 93 16.00 5.98 1.28
CA VAL A 93 15.33 7.15 0.69
C VAL A 93 13.82 7.08 0.90
N VAL A 94 13.20 5.93 0.62
CA VAL A 94 11.75 5.75 0.77
C VAL A 94 11.35 5.80 2.24
N THR A 95 12.11 5.16 3.14
CA THR A 95 11.83 5.21 4.58
C THR A 95 11.93 6.63 5.12
N PHE A 96 12.99 7.36 4.74
CA PHE A 96 13.18 8.75 5.14
C PHE A 96 12.03 9.64 4.63
N ALA A 97 11.63 9.50 3.37
CA ALA A 97 10.51 10.25 2.80
C ALA A 97 9.19 10.00 3.55
N ASN A 98 8.93 8.74 3.93
CA ASN A 98 7.74 8.39 4.72
C ASN A 98 7.77 9.00 6.12
N VAL A 99 8.90 8.87 6.82
CA VAL A 99 9.09 9.46 8.15
C VAL A 99 8.91 10.98 8.10
N PHE A 100 9.52 11.64 7.11
CA PHE A 100 9.39 13.07 6.93
C PHE A 100 7.95 13.49 6.62
N THR A 101 7.25 12.76 5.74
CA THR A 101 5.85 13.02 5.39
C THR A 101 4.94 12.97 6.63
N ILE A 102 5.21 12.07 7.57
CA ILE A 102 4.45 11.93 8.82
C ILE A 102 4.80 13.04 9.82
N ILE A 103 6.07 13.42 9.92
CA ILE A 103 6.57 14.35 10.93
C ILE A 103 6.36 15.83 10.53
N GLN A 104 6.46 16.17 9.24
CA GLN A 104 6.33 17.53 8.74
C GLN A 104 5.09 18.30 9.28
N PRO A 105 3.86 17.73 9.28
CA PRO A 105 2.70 18.42 9.84
C PRO A 105 2.76 18.67 11.35
N VAL A 106 3.54 17.89 12.11
CA VAL A 106 3.74 18.10 13.55
C VAL A 106 4.71 19.24 13.80
N ILE A 107 5.78 19.30 13.02
CA ILE A 107 6.83 20.33 13.16
C ILE A 107 6.29 21.70 12.74
N GLU A 108 5.52 21.78 11.66
CA GLU A 108 5.09 23.07 11.09
C GLU A 108 3.82 23.63 11.75
N ALA A 109 2.87 22.77 12.15
CA ALA A 109 1.56 23.19 12.64
C ALA A 109 1.26 22.83 14.10
N GLY A 110 2.16 22.09 14.79
CA GLY A 110 1.92 21.59 16.14
C GLY A 110 0.73 20.62 16.24
N ASP A 111 0.26 20.11 15.10
CA ASP A 111 -0.99 19.35 14.98
C ASP A 111 -0.73 17.85 15.17
N TRP A 112 -0.65 17.45 16.44
CA TRP A 112 -0.49 16.07 16.87
C TRP A 112 -1.64 15.15 16.41
N ASN A 113 -2.86 15.69 16.25
CA ASN A 113 -4.00 14.92 15.74
C ASN A 113 -3.74 14.43 14.32
N SER A 114 -3.19 15.30 13.47
CA SER A 114 -2.86 14.95 12.10
C SER A 114 -1.80 13.86 11.98
N ALA A 115 -0.75 13.90 12.81
CA ALA A 115 0.25 12.82 12.81
C ALA A 115 -0.30 11.50 13.34
N LEU A 116 -1.17 11.55 14.35
CA LEU A 116 -1.85 10.35 14.85
C LEU A 116 -2.72 9.72 13.77
N TRP A 117 -3.47 10.51 13.00
CA TRP A 117 -4.23 10.01 11.86
C TRP A 117 -3.34 9.46 10.75
N MET A 118 -2.27 10.19 10.38
CA MET A 118 -1.34 9.77 9.32
C MET A 118 -0.55 8.51 9.67
N THR A 119 -0.29 8.25 10.94
CA THR A 119 0.37 7.02 11.42
C THR A 119 -0.65 5.91 11.66
N GLY A 120 -1.80 6.25 12.25
CA GLY A 120 -2.87 5.33 12.61
C GLY A 120 -3.56 4.72 11.39
N GLY A 121 -3.74 5.49 10.32
CA GLY A 121 -4.33 5.01 9.06
C GLY A 121 -3.59 3.81 8.48
N PRO A 122 -2.30 3.93 8.11
CA PRO A 122 -1.50 2.81 7.59
C PRO A 122 -1.47 1.59 8.53
N ILE A 123 -1.40 1.80 9.85
CA ILE A 123 -1.42 0.70 10.83
C ILE A 123 -2.78 -0.02 10.81
N PHE A 124 -3.87 0.72 10.90
CA PHE A 124 -5.23 0.18 10.87
C PHE A 124 -5.49 -0.59 9.57
N PHE A 125 -5.16 0.01 8.42
CA PHE A 125 -5.33 -0.64 7.12
C PHE A 125 -4.44 -1.87 6.96
N SER A 126 -3.21 -1.86 7.51
CA SER A 126 -2.33 -3.04 7.50
C SER A 126 -2.90 -4.18 8.34
N LEU A 127 -3.45 -3.89 9.53
CA LEU A 127 -4.10 -4.89 10.37
C LEU A 127 -5.38 -5.43 9.71
N LEU A 128 -6.19 -4.57 9.11
CA LEU A 128 -7.39 -4.97 8.37
C LEU A 128 -7.02 -5.86 7.17
N ALA A 129 -6.01 -5.48 6.39
CA ALA A 129 -5.51 -6.28 5.28
C ALA A 129 -5.00 -7.64 5.75
N MET A 130 -4.29 -7.68 6.88
CA MET A 130 -3.82 -8.93 7.48
C MET A 130 -4.98 -9.81 7.95
N ALA A 131 -6.02 -9.24 8.56
CA ALA A 131 -7.23 -9.96 8.96
C ALA A 131 -7.97 -10.56 7.75
N ILE A 132 -8.11 -9.79 6.66
CA ILE A 132 -8.68 -10.27 5.40
C ILE A 132 -7.83 -11.40 4.81
N TYR A 133 -6.51 -11.23 4.78
CA TYR A 133 -5.57 -12.23 4.28
C TYR A 133 -5.62 -13.52 5.11
N GLN A 134 -5.65 -13.44 6.44
CA GLN A 134 -5.76 -14.62 7.31
C GLN A 134 -7.10 -15.33 7.10
N ASN A 135 -8.20 -14.60 6.96
CA ASN A 135 -9.50 -15.19 6.67
C ASN A 135 -9.50 -15.89 5.31
N TYR A 136 -8.88 -15.27 4.30
CA TYR A 136 -8.71 -15.87 2.98
C TYR A 136 -7.83 -17.12 3.02
N SER A 137 -6.66 -17.05 3.66
CA SER A 137 -5.74 -18.18 3.81
C SER A 137 -6.37 -19.33 4.57
N ARG A 138 -7.14 -19.07 5.65
CA ARG A 138 -7.89 -20.11 6.36
C ARG A 138 -8.95 -20.79 5.49
N ARG A 139 -9.64 -20.03 4.63
CA ARG A 139 -10.60 -20.57 3.66
C ARG A 139 -9.91 -21.38 2.57
N MET A 140 -8.78 -20.89 2.05
CA MET A 140 -7.96 -21.59 1.07
C MET A 140 -7.43 -22.93 1.61
N SER A 141 -6.93 -22.96 2.84
CA SER A 141 -6.39 -24.17 3.46
C SER A 141 -7.47 -25.17 3.90
N ALA A 142 -8.72 -24.73 4.08
CA ALA A 142 -9.84 -25.58 4.48
C ALA A 142 -10.53 -26.27 3.29
N ASP A 143 -10.28 -25.83 2.06
CA ASP A 143 -10.92 -26.35 0.85
C ASP A 143 -9.90 -26.41 -0.30
N PRO A 144 -9.25 -27.54 -0.62
CA PRO A 144 -8.18 -27.59 -1.62
C PRO A 144 -8.65 -27.50 -3.08
N GLU A 145 -9.96 -27.55 -3.36
CA GLU A 145 -10.50 -27.71 -4.72
C GLU A 145 -10.31 -26.47 -5.63
N TRP A 146 -10.21 -25.26 -5.08
CA TRP A 146 -10.01 -24.02 -5.87
C TRP A 146 -8.57 -23.86 -6.40
N ALA A 147 -7.62 -24.71 -5.98
CA ALA A 147 -6.23 -24.67 -6.48
C ALA A 147 -6.05 -25.41 -7.82
N ALA A 148 -7.12 -26.03 -8.35
CA ALA A 148 -7.11 -26.83 -9.55
C ALA A 148 -7.90 -26.24 -10.74
N GLU A 149 -8.44 -25.01 -10.62
CA GLU A 149 -9.09 -24.27 -11.72
C GLU A 149 -8.25 -23.10 -12.24
#